data_AF-A0A1U7SUT5-F1
#
_entry.id   AF-A0A1U7SUT5-F1
#
_cell.length_a   1.000
_cell.length_b   1.000
_cell.length_c   1.000
_cell.angle_alpha   90.00
_cell.angle_beta   90.00
_cell.angle_gamma   90.00
#
_symmetry.space_group_name_H-M   'P 1'
#
loop_
_entity.id
_entity.type
_entity.pdbx_description
1 polymer ?
#
loop_
_entity_poly.entity_id
_entity_poly.type
_entity_poly.pdbx_seq_one_letter_code
_entity_poly.pdbx_strand_id
1 'polypeptide(L)'
;MYVRHRVGEAFRVAAAARDPNLLVLPYAQIFYDMTDHFLPLDELEHTLGESMAQGAAGVVLWVSWESTRTKESCQAIKEYVDTALGPFILNMTSGALLCSQALCSGHGRCVRRSSHPEALLILNPASFSIQLTPGGGPLTLKGALSPEDRVQMAVEFKCRCYPGWQGAQCEQKSMW
;
A
#
# COMPACT_ATOMS: atom_id res chain seq x y z
N MET A 1 3.66 -15.24 1.33
CA MET A 1 4.10 -15.71 2.67
C MET A 1 5.39 -15.04 3.18
N TYR A 2 6.48 -14.96 2.40
CA TYR A 2 7.76 -14.35 2.85
C TYR A 2 7.61 -12.92 3.38
N VAL A 3 7.11 -11.99 2.56
CA VAL A 3 6.95 -10.57 2.93
C VAL A 3 6.02 -10.43 4.12
N ARG A 4 4.91 -11.16 4.12
CA ARG A 4 3.91 -11.17 5.19
C ARG A 4 4.54 -11.36 6.56
N HIS A 5 5.38 -12.39 6.71
CA HIS A 5 6.02 -12.67 8.00
C HIS A 5 7.08 -11.64 8.38
N ARG A 6 7.84 -11.11 7.42
CA ARG A 6 8.86 -10.07 7.69
C ARG A 6 8.25 -8.76 8.15
N VAL A 7 7.18 -8.31 7.50
CA VAL A 7 6.45 -7.10 7.90
C VAL A 7 5.74 -7.31 9.24
N GLY A 8 5.11 -8.47 9.42
CA GLY A 8 4.44 -8.82 10.68
C GLY A 8 5.40 -8.86 11.87
N GLU A 9 6.63 -9.33 11.65
CA GLU A 9 7.67 -9.36 12.68
C GLU A 9 8.08 -7.96 13.14
N ALA A 10 8.21 -6.99 12.23
CA ALA A 10 8.49 -5.60 12.60
C ALA A 10 7.41 -5.04 13.54
N PHE A 11 6.14 -5.29 13.24
CA PHE A 11 5.03 -4.89 14.12
C PHE A 11 5.01 -5.65 15.44
N ARG A 12 5.35 -6.94 15.44
CA ARG A 12 5.44 -7.76 16.67
C ARG A 12 6.51 -7.21 17.61
N VAL A 13 7.69 -6.87 17.09
CA VAL A 13 8.80 -6.29 17.87
C VAL A 13 8.43 -4.90 18.38
N ALA A 14 7.83 -4.05 17.55
CA ALA A 14 7.35 -2.73 17.97
C ALA A 14 6.34 -2.82 19.14
N ALA A 15 5.39 -3.75 19.05
CA ALA A 15 4.43 -4.00 20.14
C ALA A 15 5.11 -4.52 21.42
N ALA A 16 6.08 -5.43 21.29
CA ALA A 16 6.86 -5.95 22.43
C ALA A 16 7.69 -4.85 23.12
N ALA A 17 8.19 -3.89 22.34
CA ALA A 17 8.91 -2.71 22.84
C ALA A 17 7.99 -1.62 23.43
N ARG A 18 6.66 -1.84 23.46
CA ARG A 18 5.64 -0.87 23.89
C ARG A 18 5.62 0.42 23.06
N ASP A 19 6.02 0.35 21.79
CA ASP A 19 5.85 1.41 20.80
C ASP A 19 4.96 0.92 19.64
N PRO A 20 3.65 0.74 19.88
CA PRO A 20 2.73 0.23 18.86
C PRO A 20 2.52 1.21 17.68
N ASN A 21 2.99 2.45 17.82
CA ASN A 21 2.86 3.52 16.83
C ASN A 21 4.12 3.69 15.97
N LEU A 22 5.16 2.89 16.22
CA LEU A 22 6.39 2.90 15.43
C LEU A 22 6.05 2.76 13.93
N LEU A 23 6.65 3.65 13.14
CA LEU A 23 6.48 3.64 11.70
C LEU A 23 7.31 2.52 11.08
N VAL A 24 6.63 1.52 10.51
CA VAL A 24 7.28 0.46 9.74
C VAL A 24 7.31 0.87 8.27
N LEU A 25 8.53 1.02 7.72
CA LEU A 25 8.77 1.29 6.30
C LEU A 25 9.69 0.20 5.74
N PRO A 26 9.15 -0.88 5.16
CA PRO A 26 9.96 -1.91 4.53
C PRO A 26 10.74 -1.36 3.34
N TYR A 27 11.92 -1.93 3.09
CA TYR A 27 12.63 -1.75 1.83
C TYR A 27 12.14 -2.79 0.82
N ALA A 28 11.89 -2.34 -0.41
CA ALA A 28 11.50 -3.20 -1.52
C ALA A 28 12.28 -2.83 -2.79
N GLN A 29 12.48 -3.81 -3.65
CA GLN A 29 13.04 -3.64 -5.00
C GLN A 29 11.92 -3.81 -6.03
N ILE A 30 12.16 -3.31 -7.24
CA ILE A 30 11.29 -3.52 -8.40
C ILE A 30 11.75 -4.68 -9.28
N PHE A 31 12.82 -5.36 -8.86
CA PHE A 31 13.41 -6.53 -9.49
C PHE A 31 13.47 -7.69 -8.49
N TYR A 32 13.55 -8.93 -8.98
CA TYR A 32 13.99 -10.03 -8.14
C TYR A 32 15.44 -9.81 -7.71
N ASP A 33 15.77 -10.24 -6.49
CA ASP A 33 17.07 -9.98 -5.88
C ASP A 33 18.24 -10.49 -6.74
N MET A 34 19.23 -9.63 -6.94
CA MET A 34 20.41 -9.88 -7.80
C MET A 34 20.07 -10.24 -9.27
N THR A 35 18.97 -9.72 -9.81
CA THR A 35 18.58 -9.90 -11.22
C THR A 35 18.15 -8.59 -11.87
N ASP A 36 18.02 -8.59 -13.20
CA ASP A 36 17.37 -7.54 -13.97
C ASP A 36 15.91 -7.88 -14.33
N HIS A 37 15.32 -8.89 -13.67
CA HIS A 37 13.95 -9.31 -13.94
C HIS A 37 12.97 -8.48 -13.10
N PHE A 38 12.18 -7.64 -13.78
CA PHE A 38 11.14 -6.84 -13.12
C PHE A 38 10.12 -7.72 -12.41
N LEU A 39 9.64 -7.24 -11.26
CA LEU A 39 8.56 -7.89 -10.54
C LEU A 39 7.25 -7.78 -11.34
N PRO A 40 6.58 -8.90 -11.66
CA PRO A 40 5.25 -8.85 -12.25
C PRO A 40 4.21 -8.30 -11.24
N LEU A 41 3.01 -8.00 -11.73
CA LEU A 41 1.96 -7.33 -10.93
C LEU A 41 1.56 -8.13 -9.68
N ASP A 42 1.51 -9.45 -9.79
CA ASP A 42 1.27 -10.38 -8.67
C ASP A 42 2.36 -10.28 -7.59
N GLU A 43 3.62 -10.10 -7.97
CA GLU A 43 4.70 -9.88 -6.99
C GLU A 43 4.61 -8.48 -6.36
N LEU A 44 4.16 -7.45 -7.09
CA LEU A 44 3.89 -6.13 -6.49
C LEU A 44 2.77 -6.21 -5.43
N GLU A 45 1.72 -6.99 -5.69
CA GLU A 45 0.67 -7.28 -4.72
C GLU A 45 1.20 -8.01 -3.49
N HIS A 46 2.02 -9.04 -3.68
CA HIS A 46 2.62 -9.83 -2.59
C HIS A 46 3.76 -9.13 -1.84
N THR A 47 4.23 -7.97 -2.32
CA THR A 47 5.30 -7.18 -1.68
C THR A 47 4.77 -5.86 -1.12
N LEU A 48 4.46 -4.92 -2.00
CA LEU A 48 4.01 -3.57 -1.68
C LEU A 48 2.56 -3.59 -1.15
N GLY A 49 1.68 -4.33 -1.83
CA GLY A 49 0.29 -4.51 -1.42
C GLY A 49 0.19 -5.15 -0.04
N GLU A 50 0.92 -6.25 0.17
CA GLU A 50 1.02 -6.97 1.43
C GLU A 50 1.52 -6.06 2.57
N SER A 51 2.55 -5.25 2.32
CA SER A 51 3.08 -4.31 3.30
C SER A 51 2.02 -3.29 3.76
N MET A 52 1.26 -2.75 2.80
CA MET A 52 0.20 -1.78 3.11
C MET A 52 -1.02 -2.41 3.77
N ALA A 53 -1.41 -3.62 3.38
CA ALA A 53 -2.50 -4.34 4.03
C ALA A 53 -2.23 -4.59 5.54
N GLN A 54 -0.96 -4.69 5.93
CA GLN A 54 -0.55 -4.79 7.35
C GLN A 54 -0.47 -3.44 8.10
N GLY A 55 -0.69 -2.32 7.40
CA GLY A 55 -0.64 -0.99 7.99
C GLY A 55 0.76 -0.39 8.07
N ALA A 56 1.68 -0.78 7.16
CA ALA A 56 2.95 -0.09 6.98
C ALA A 56 2.72 1.41 6.76
N ALA A 57 3.66 2.24 7.24
CA ALA A 57 3.58 3.69 7.08
C ALA A 57 3.90 4.12 5.64
N GLY A 58 4.60 3.27 4.90
CA GLY A 58 5.02 3.45 3.53
C GLY A 58 5.99 2.33 3.16
N VAL A 59 6.60 2.45 1.99
CA VAL A 59 7.65 1.55 1.50
C VAL A 59 8.77 2.40 0.90
N VAL A 60 10.01 2.00 1.12
CA VAL A 60 11.17 2.58 0.43
C VAL A 60 11.50 1.70 -0.76
N LEU A 61 11.26 2.22 -1.96
CA LEU A 61 11.68 1.57 -3.20
C LEU A 61 13.17 1.87 -3.44
N TRP A 62 14.01 0.85 -3.30
CA TRP A 62 15.42 0.92 -3.59
C TRP A 62 15.71 0.29 -4.96
N VAL A 63 16.50 0.98 -5.76
CA VAL A 63 16.96 0.51 -7.07
C VAL A 63 18.48 0.57 -7.07
N SER A 64 19.12 -0.54 -7.42
CA SER A 64 20.58 -0.61 -7.51
C SER A 64 21.10 0.37 -8.57
N TRP A 65 22.27 0.96 -8.31
CA TRP A 65 22.97 1.80 -9.28
C TRP A 65 23.28 1.05 -10.59
N GLU A 66 23.45 -0.27 -10.51
CA GLU A 66 23.70 -1.14 -11.65
C GLU A 66 22.50 -1.14 -12.61
N SER A 67 21.28 -1.19 -12.08
CA SER A 67 20.03 -1.20 -12.84
C SER A 67 19.71 0.16 -13.49
N THR A 68 20.40 1.24 -13.13
CA THR A 68 20.23 2.59 -13.71
C THR A 68 21.45 3.05 -14.51
N ARG A 69 22.35 2.14 -14.88
CA ARG A 69 23.65 2.49 -15.48
C ARG A 69 23.59 2.78 -16.99
N THR A 70 22.76 2.04 -17.73
CA THR A 70 22.69 2.13 -19.20
C THR A 70 21.41 2.84 -19.64
N LYS A 71 21.42 3.36 -20.88
CA LYS A 71 20.23 3.96 -21.49
C LYS A 71 19.10 2.93 -21.59
N GLU A 72 19.45 1.71 -21.95
CA GLU A 72 18.53 0.59 -22.13
C GLU A 72 17.83 0.23 -20.81
N SER A 73 18.58 0.12 -19.70
CA SER A 73 18.00 -0.18 -18.39
C SER A 73 17.11 0.97 -17.89
N CYS A 74 17.54 2.23 -18.05
CA CYS A 74 16.73 3.39 -17.69
C CYS A 74 15.43 3.48 -18.52
N GLN A 75 15.49 3.14 -19.81
CA GLN A 75 14.33 3.11 -20.69
C GLN A 75 13.36 1.98 -20.28
N ALA A 76 13.88 0.80 -19.95
CA ALA A 76 13.06 -0.31 -19.46
C ALA A 76 12.39 0.02 -18.11
N ILE A 77 13.10 0.69 -17.20
CA ILE A 77 12.52 1.18 -15.93
C ILE A 77 11.41 2.20 -16.21
N LYS A 78 11.62 3.14 -17.14
CA LYS A 78 10.59 4.10 -17.54
C LYS A 78 9.33 3.37 -18.02
N GLU A 79 9.48 2.41 -18.92
CA GLU A 79 8.36 1.64 -19.45
C GLU A 79 7.64 0.88 -18.33
N TYR A 80 8.39 0.22 -17.44
CA TYR A 80 7.83 -0.48 -16.28
C TYR A 80 7.08 0.46 -15.32
N VAL A 81 7.59 1.66 -15.09
CA VAL A 81 6.91 2.70 -14.31
C VAL A 81 5.60 3.13 -14.98
N ASP A 82 5.63 3.35 -16.29
CA ASP A 82 4.45 3.82 -17.03
C ASP A 82 3.35 2.74 -17.12
N THR A 83 3.71 1.46 -17.25
CA THR A 83 2.76 0.38 -17.54
C THR A 83 2.35 -0.46 -16.34
N ALA A 84 3.20 -0.58 -15.32
CA ALA A 84 2.95 -1.49 -14.20
C ALA A 84 3.06 -0.79 -12.84
N LEU A 85 4.25 -0.30 -12.49
CA LEU A 85 4.53 0.20 -11.14
C LEU A 85 3.75 1.47 -10.81
N GLY A 86 3.72 2.46 -11.72
CA GLY A 86 3.00 3.71 -11.51
C GLY A 86 1.50 3.51 -11.28
N PRO A 87 0.78 2.82 -12.18
CA PRO A 87 -0.63 2.49 -11.97
C PRO A 87 -0.88 1.71 -10.68
N PHE A 88 -0.01 0.74 -10.35
CA PHE A 88 -0.13 -0.04 -9.13
C PHE A 88 0.06 0.82 -7.87
N ILE A 89 1.08 1.69 -7.83
CA ILE A 89 1.31 2.63 -6.71
C ILE A 89 0.08 3.53 -6.53
N LEU A 90 -0.45 4.11 -7.61
CA LEU A 90 -1.64 4.96 -7.52
C LEU A 90 -2.85 4.17 -7.00
N ASN A 91 -3.02 2.93 -7.46
CA ASN A 91 -4.08 2.03 -7.02
C ASN A 91 -4.01 1.79 -5.49
N MET A 92 -2.88 1.26 -5.00
CA MET A 92 -2.73 0.90 -3.59
C MET A 92 -2.78 2.12 -2.65
N THR A 93 -2.14 3.23 -3.04
CA THR A 93 -2.09 4.45 -2.20
C THR A 93 -3.46 5.11 -2.10
N SER A 94 -4.21 5.15 -3.20
CA SER A 94 -5.58 5.65 -3.20
C SER A 94 -6.51 4.74 -2.40
N GLY A 95 -6.37 3.41 -2.53
CA GLY A 95 -7.13 2.44 -1.75
C GLY A 95 -6.93 2.62 -0.24
N ALA A 96 -5.67 2.77 0.20
CA ALA A 96 -5.38 3.02 1.61
C ALA A 96 -5.92 4.37 2.11
N LEU A 97 -5.81 5.43 1.31
CA LEU A 97 -6.35 6.76 1.65
C LEU A 97 -7.88 6.72 1.77
N LEU A 98 -8.56 6.14 0.80
CA LEU A 98 -10.02 6.02 0.80
C LEU A 98 -10.50 5.17 1.96
N CYS A 99 -9.83 4.05 2.26
CA CYS A 99 -10.16 3.23 3.42
C CYS A 99 -9.95 4.01 4.73
N SER A 100 -8.85 4.74 4.87
CA SER A 100 -8.60 5.58 6.05
C SER A 100 -9.73 6.61 6.25
N GLN A 101 -10.15 7.29 5.20
CA GLN A 101 -11.23 8.27 5.25
C GLN A 101 -12.60 7.63 5.54
N ALA A 102 -12.92 6.52 4.86
CA ALA A 102 -14.24 5.90 4.92
C ALA A 102 -14.47 5.06 6.18
N LEU A 103 -13.44 4.39 6.68
CA LEU A 103 -13.53 3.44 7.80
C LEU A 103 -12.90 3.97 9.09
N CYS A 104 -11.85 4.77 8.99
CA CYS A 104 -11.05 5.23 10.13
C CYS A 104 -11.15 6.75 10.36
N SER A 105 -12.22 7.39 9.89
CA SER A 105 -12.48 8.83 10.01
C SER A 105 -11.34 9.74 9.52
N GLY A 106 -10.43 9.23 8.69
CA GLY A 106 -9.20 9.93 8.27
C GLY A 106 -8.12 10.03 9.36
N HIS A 107 -8.29 9.33 10.48
CA HIS A 107 -7.47 9.42 11.69
C HIS A 107 -6.81 8.10 12.07
N GLY A 108 -6.72 7.17 11.12
CA GLY A 108 -6.01 5.91 11.30
C GLY A 108 -5.67 5.22 9.98
N ARG A 109 -4.90 4.15 10.07
CA ARG A 109 -4.63 3.25 8.94
C ARG A 109 -5.59 2.08 8.97
N CYS A 110 -6.05 1.66 7.80
CA CYS A 110 -6.68 0.36 7.66
C CYS A 110 -5.63 -0.75 7.78
N VAL A 111 -5.94 -1.76 8.57
CA VAL A 111 -5.13 -2.95 8.80
C VAL A 111 -6.00 -4.17 8.60
N ARG A 112 -5.49 -5.13 7.83
CA ARG A 112 -6.17 -6.36 7.47
C ARG A 112 -6.60 -7.15 8.70
N ARG A 113 -7.83 -7.66 8.68
CA ARG A 113 -8.33 -8.58 9.70
C ARG A 113 -7.74 -9.96 9.51
N SER A 114 -7.52 -10.66 10.62
CA SER A 114 -7.03 -12.05 10.60
C SER A 114 -7.99 -13.02 9.91
N SER A 115 -9.29 -12.70 9.86
CA SER A 115 -10.30 -13.47 9.15
C SER A 115 -10.23 -13.36 7.62
N HIS A 116 -9.53 -12.35 7.09
CA HIS A 116 -9.37 -12.13 5.65
C HIS A 116 -7.88 -12.06 5.32
N PRO A 117 -7.15 -13.18 5.41
CA PRO A 117 -5.69 -13.19 5.39
C PRO A 117 -5.07 -12.72 4.06
N GLU A 118 -5.82 -12.72 2.95
CA GLU A 118 -5.34 -12.36 1.61
C GLU A 118 -5.88 -11.01 1.12
N ALA A 119 -6.66 -10.28 1.93
CA ALA A 119 -7.18 -8.97 1.53
C ALA A 119 -6.06 -7.96 1.25
N LEU A 120 -6.28 -7.07 0.28
CA LEU A 120 -5.35 -6.01 -0.12
C LEU A 120 -6.10 -4.67 -0.21
N LEU A 121 -5.39 -3.57 0.06
CA LEU A 121 -5.96 -2.22 -0.04
C LEU A 121 -5.82 -1.69 -1.47
N ILE A 122 -6.56 -2.29 -2.39
CA ILE A 122 -6.62 -1.89 -3.81
C ILE A 122 -8.01 -1.38 -4.17
N LEU A 123 -8.08 -0.51 -5.18
CA LEU A 123 -9.32 0.03 -5.73
C LEU A 123 -10.09 -1.04 -6.51
N ASN A 124 -11.41 -1.00 -6.39
CA ASN A 124 -12.30 -1.80 -7.21
C ASN A 124 -12.31 -1.27 -8.67
N PRO A 125 -11.94 -2.08 -9.67
CA PRO A 125 -11.91 -1.64 -11.07
C PRO A 125 -13.31 -1.35 -11.64
N ALA A 126 -14.39 -1.80 -10.99
CA ALA A 126 -15.75 -1.41 -11.37
C ALA A 126 -16.11 0.02 -10.92
N SER A 127 -15.49 0.50 -9.84
CA SER A 127 -15.74 1.82 -9.26
C SER A 127 -14.74 2.88 -9.71
N PHE A 128 -13.53 2.47 -10.08
CA PHE A 128 -12.41 3.35 -10.38
C PHE A 128 -11.69 3.00 -11.68
N SER A 129 -11.17 4.02 -12.34
CA SER A 129 -10.34 3.92 -13.54
C SER A 129 -9.10 4.79 -13.38
N ILE A 130 -7.93 4.17 -13.54
CA ILE A 130 -6.63 4.86 -13.60
C ILE A 130 -6.31 5.13 -15.06
N GLN A 131 -6.05 6.39 -15.40
CA GLN A 131 -5.83 6.83 -16.78
C GLN A 131 -4.53 7.63 -16.89
N LEU A 132 -3.76 7.35 -17.93
CA LEU A 132 -2.67 8.24 -18.34
C LEU A 132 -3.25 9.56 -18.84
N THR A 133 -2.70 10.68 -18.38
CA THR A 133 -3.06 11.98 -18.92
C THR A 133 -2.53 12.10 -20.35
N PRO A 134 -3.35 12.52 -21.32
CA PRO A 134 -2.89 12.79 -22.68
C PRO A 134 -1.69 13.75 -22.68
N GLY A 135 -0.63 13.41 -23.41
CA GLY A 135 0.60 14.22 -23.47
C GLY A 135 1.65 13.90 -22.40
N GLY A 136 1.52 12.80 -21.66
CA GLY A 136 2.55 12.36 -20.69
C GLY A 136 2.49 13.06 -19.34
N GLY A 137 1.32 13.58 -18.97
CA GLY A 137 1.06 14.10 -17.62
C GLY A 137 0.95 12.98 -16.57
N PRO A 138 0.81 13.33 -15.28
CA PRO A 138 0.68 12.35 -14.20
C PRO A 138 -0.54 11.45 -14.41
N LEU A 139 -0.51 10.24 -13.82
CA LEU A 139 -1.67 9.37 -13.77
C LEU A 139 -2.84 10.07 -13.06
N THR A 140 -4.04 9.89 -13.59
CA THR A 140 -5.28 10.42 -12.99
C THR A 140 -6.16 9.28 -12.53
N LEU A 141 -6.83 9.50 -11.40
CA LEU A 141 -7.82 8.60 -10.87
C LEU A 141 -9.21 9.18 -11.12
N LYS A 142 -10.07 8.41 -11.80
CA LYS A 142 -11.49 8.72 -11.99
C LYS A 142 -12.35 7.69 -11.28
N GLY A 143 -13.52 8.11 -10.80
CA GLY A 143 -14.45 7.25 -10.09
C GLY A 143 -14.75 7.77 -8.69
N ALA A 144 -15.53 7.01 -7.95
CA ALA A 144 -15.91 7.31 -6.58
C ALA A 144 -16.12 6.02 -5.80
N LEU A 145 -15.88 6.08 -4.49
CA LEU A 145 -16.03 4.92 -3.61
C LEU A 145 -17.52 4.58 -3.47
N SER A 146 -17.91 3.39 -3.93
CA SER A 146 -19.30 2.92 -3.84
C SER A 146 -19.68 2.52 -2.41
N PRO A 147 -20.98 2.47 -2.07
CA PRO A 147 -21.44 1.88 -0.81
C PRO A 147 -20.95 0.43 -0.63
N GLU A 148 -20.94 -0.36 -1.70
CA GLU A 148 -20.48 -1.76 -1.71
C GLU A 148 -18.99 -1.85 -1.38
N ASP A 149 -18.16 -0.97 -1.97
CA ASP A 149 -16.73 -0.91 -1.66
C ASP A 149 -16.49 -0.61 -0.18
N ARG A 150 -17.27 0.30 0.41
CA ARG A 150 -17.18 0.64 1.84
C ARG A 150 -17.54 -0.55 2.74
N VAL A 151 -18.59 -1.29 2.38
CA VAL A 151 -18.99 -2.50 3.12
C VAL A 151 -17.87 -3.53 3.04
N GLN A 152 -17.30 -3.76 1.86
CA GLN A 152 -16.18 -4.70 1.70
C GLN A 152 -14.97 -4.30 2.53
N MET A 153 -14.59 -3.01 2.50
CA MET A 153 -13.51 -2.48 3.34
C MET A 153 -13.77 -2.74 4.84
N ALA A 154 -15.00 -2.55 5.32
CA ALA A 154 -15.36 -2.79 6.72
C ALA A 154 -15.30 -4.27 7.12
N VAL A 155 -15.59 -5.18 6.18
CA VAL A 155 -15.53 -6.64 6.36
C VAL A 155 -14.08 -7.12 6.42
N GLU A 156 -13.20 -6.60 5.57
CA GLU A 156 -11.83 -7.06 5.42
C GLU A 156 -10.82 -6.35 6.35
N PHE A 157 -11.08 -5.09 6.69
CA PHE A 157 -10.15 -4.24 7.42
C PHE A 157 -10.71 -3.73 8.75
N LYS A 158 -9.79 -3.34 9.64
CA LYS A 158 -10.03 -2.64 10.90
C LYS A 158 -9.08 -1.46 11.01
N CYS A 159 -9.32 -0.56 11.95
CA CYS A 159 -8.47 0.61 12.13
C CYS A 159 -7.32 0.38 13.12
N ARG A 160 -6.15 0.94 12.81
CA ARG A 160 -5.10 1.28 13.75
C ARG A 160 -4.99 2.81 13.77
N CYS A 161 -5.45 3.42 14.85
CA CYS A 161 -5.53 4.87 14.95
C CYS A 161 -4.16 5.52 15.06
N TYR A 162 -4.07 6.76 14.56
CA TYR A 162 -2.89 7.58 14.76
C TYR A 162 -2.80 8.06 16.22
N PRO A 163 -1.59 8.43 16.70
CA PRO A 163 -1.44 9.05 18.01
C PRO A 163 -2.43 10.23 18.19
N GLY A 164 -3.11 10.28 19.32
CA GLY A 164 -4.14 11.29 19.59
C GLY A 164 -5.57 10.87 19.22
N TRP A 165 -5.78 9.67 18.66
CA TRP A 165 -7.09 9.17 18.25
C TRP A 165 -7.39 7.77 18.80
N GLN A 166 -8.66 7.51 19.09
CA GLN A 166 -9.18 6.27 19.64
C GLN A 166 -10.59 5.97 19.11
N GLY A 167 -11.10 4.79 19.48
CA GLY A 167 -12.37 4.27 18.98
C GLY A 167 -12.17 3.22 17.89
N ALA A 168 -13.22 2.47 17.57
CA ALA A 168 -13.14 1.41 16.56
C ALA A 168 -12.89 1.97 15.15
N GLN A 169 -13.28 3.22 14.92
CA GLN A 169 -13.15 3.96 13.66
C GLN A 169 -12.26 5.20 13.80
N CYS A 170 -11.50 5.32 14.90
CA CYS A 170 -10.66 6.49 15.17
C CYS A 170 -11.45 7.81 15.19
N GLU A 171 -12.71 7.75 15.64
CA GLU A 171 -13.66 8.85 15.57
C GLU A 171 -13.58 9.80 16.79
N GLN A 172 -12.82 9.42 17.82
CA GLN A 172 -12.68 10.17 19.06
C GLN A 172 -11.23 10.58 19.27
N LYS A 173 -11.01 11.80 19.77
CA LYS A 173 -9.68 12.18 20.27
C LYS A 173 -9.36 11.37 21.52
N SER A 174 -8.16 10.82 21.62
CA SER A 174 -7.69 10.31 22.90
C SER A 174 -7.50 11.52 23.82
N MET A 175 -8.17 11.49 24.97
CA MET A 175 -7.61 12.23 26.11
C MET A 175 -6.30 11.52 26.45
N TRP A 176 -5.29 12.27 26.89
CA TRP A 176 -3.91 11.84 27.11
C TRP A 176 -3.05 11.85 25.83
#